data_AF-A0A4Y2BHW5-F1
#
_entry.id   AF-A0A4Y2BHW5-F1
#
_cell.length_a   1.000
_cell.length_b   1.000
_cell.length_c   1.000
_cell.angle_alpha   90.00
_cell.angle_beta   90.00
_cell.angle_gamma   90.00
#
_symmetry.space_group_name_H-M   'P 1'
#
loop_
_entity.id
_entity.type
_entity.pdbx_description
1 polymer ?
#
loop_
_entity_poly.entity_id
_entity_poly.type
_entity_poly.pdbx_seq_one_letter_code
_entity_poly.pdbx_strand_id
1 'polypeptide(L)'
;MTGWTLYKLKWDLIQHSPYSPDMVPSDFYLFSHLDGAIFNSNEEVINEVHLFLDSCTPQFFTEGIEKLQKRCQTIVDLNGDYYPH
;
A
#
# COMPACT_ATOMS: atom_id res chain seq x y z
N MET A 1 5.47 16.53 -13.78
CA MET A 1 4.34 16.91 -14.67
C MET A 1 3.00 16.28 -14.23
N THR A 2 2.87 15.83 -12.97
CA THR A 2 1.71 15.10 -12.44
C THR A 2 0.64 16.00 -11.81
N GLY A 3 1.02 17.15 -11.26
CA GLY A 3 0.09 18.06 -10.56
C GLY A 3 -1.05 18.62 -11.41
N TRP A 4 -0.80 18.90 -12.70
CA TRP A 4 -1.84 19.41 -13.61
C TRP A 4 -2.94 18.38 -13.91
N THR A 5 -2.56 17.11 -14.05
CA THR A 5 -3.52 16.02 -14.29
C THR A 5 -4.39 15.79 -13.06
N LEU A 6 -3.80 15.76 -11.87
CA LEU A 6 -4.53 15.61 -10.60
C LEU A 6 -5.53 16.76 -10.38
N TYR A 7 -5.11 18.00 -10.69
CA TYR A 7 -5.99 19.16 -10.64
C TYR A 7 -7.20 19.02 -11.57
N LYS A 8 -6.99 18.58 -12.81
CA LYS A 8 -8.09 18.33 -13.76
C LYS A 8 -9.06 17.26 -13.29
N LEU A 9 -8.54 16.21 -12.65
CA LEU A 9 -9.34 15.13 -12.07
C LEU A 9 -10.04 15.53 -10.76
N LYS A 10 -9.70 16.69 -10.19
CA LYS A 10 -10.17 17.17 -8.88
C LYS A 10 -9.92 16.16 -7.75
N TRP A 11 -8.75 15.51 -7.79
CA TRP A 11 -8.34 14.59 -6.74
C TRP A 11 -7.56 15.33 -5.65
N ASP A 12 -7.97 15.12 -4.41
CA ASP A 12 -7.22 15.59 -3.25
C ASP A 12 -5.97 14.73 -3.05
N LEU A 13 -4.86 15.39 -2.76
CA LEU A 13 -3.59 14.72 -2.51
C LEU A 13 -3.34 14.63 -1.00
N ILE A 14 -3.29 13.41 -0.49
CA ILE A 14 -2.86 13.14 0.88
C ILE A 14 -1.35 13.40 0.97
N GLN A 15 -0.92 14.19 1.96
CA GLN A 15 0.50 14.44 2.21
C GLN A 15 1.17 13.14 2.67
N HIS A 16 2.31 12.81 2.07
CA HIS A 16 3.09 11.63 2.40
C HIS A 16 4.49 12.04 2.84
N SER A 17 4.90 11.59 4.02
CA SER A 17 6.24 11.84 4.54
C SER A 17 7.28 11.04 3.73
N PRO A 18 8.47 11.59 3.46
CA PRO A 18 9.56 10.84 2.87
C PRO A 18 9.91 9.58 3.67
N TYR A 19 10.20 8.48 2.97
CA TYR A 19 10.69 7.22 3.54
C TYR A 19 9.76 6.58 4.59
N SER A 20 8.44 6.70 4.45
CA SER A 20 7.46 6.12 5.40
C SER A 20 6.62 4.99 4.77
N PRO A 21 7.23 3.86 4.34
CA PRO A 21 6.49 2.74 3.75
C PRO A 21 5.47 2.12 4.73
N ASP A 22 5.70 2.29 6.02
CA ASP A 22 4.78 1.92 7.10
C ASP A 22 3.46 2.70 7.07
N MET A 23 3.40 3.84 6.36
CA MET A 23 2.18 4.63 6.11
C MET A 23 1.53 4.35 4.75
N VAL A 24 2.04 3.39 3.97
CA VAL A 24 1.53 3.08 2.63
C VAL A 24 0.86 1.71 2.66
N PRO A 25 -0.48 1.63 2.55
CA PRO A 25 -1.20 0.35 2.57
C PRO A 25 -0.74 -0.64 1.50
N SER A 26 -0.28 -0.14 0.35
CA SER A 26 0.33 -0.98 -0.68
C SER A 26 1.59 -1.68 -0.17
N ASP A 27 2.48 -0.96 0.51
CA ASP A 27 3.76 -1.50 0.97
C ASP A 27 3.59 -2.40 2.20
N PHE A 28 2.92 -1.91 3.25
CA PHE A 28 2.84 -2.66 4.52
C PHE A 28 1.79 -3.77 4.55
N TYR A 29 0.86 -3.77 3.58
CA TYR A 29 -0.26 -4.73 3.58
C TYR A 29 -0.44 -5.43 2.24
N LEU A 30 -0.59 -4.74 1.10
CA LEU A 30 -0.85 -5.45 -0.16
C LEU A 30 0.36 -6.29 -0.60
N PHE A 31 1.51 -5.67 -0.74
CA PHE A 31 2.72 -6.31 -1.25
C PHE A 31 3.35 -7.29 -0.27
N SER A 32 3.08 -7.15 1.04
CA SER A 32 3.52 -8.14 2.02
C SER A 32 2.93 -9.54 1.80
N HIS A 33 1.81 -9.65 1.07
CA HIS A 33 1.19 -10.93 0.70
C HIS A 33 1.67 -11.48 -0.65
N LEU A 34 2.49 -10.73 -1.37
CA LEU A 34 3.07 -11.10 -2.67
C LEU A 34 4.57 -11.38 -2.59
N ASP A 35 5.15 -11.38 -1.39
CA ASP A 35 6.57 -11.55 -1.16
C ASP A 35 7.01 -13.03 -1.18
N GLY A 36 8.29 -13.27 -1.51
CA GLY A 36 8.95 -14.57 -1.32
C GLY A 36 8.85 -15.58 -2.47
N ALA A 37 8.19 -15.25 -3.59
CA ALA A 37 8.13 -16.11 -4.77
C ALA A 37 9.25 -15.80 -5.79
N ILE A 38 9.82 -16.84 -6.39
CA ILE A 38 10.78 -16.74 -7.49
C ILE A 38 10.09 -17.16 -8.77
N PHE A 39 10.13 -16.30 -9.78
CA PHE A 39 9.50 -16.53 -11.08
C PHE A 39 10.57 -16.60 -12.17
N ASN A 40 10.32 -17.41 -13.20
CA ASN A 40 11.24 -17.62 -14.31
C ASN A 40 10.94 -16.72 -15.51
N SER A 41 9.77 -16.06 -15.54
CA SER A 41 9.40 -15.12 -16.59
C SER A 41 8.45 -14.02 -16.09
N ASN A 42 8.30 -12.96 -16.90
CA ASN A 42 7.35 -11.89 -16.60
C ASN A 42 5.90 -12.37 -16.70
N GLU A 43 5.61 -13.30 -17.61
CA GLU A 43 4.27 -13.87 -17.77
C GLU A 43 3.84 -14.64 -16.51
N GLU A 44 4.76 -15.36 -15.87
CA GLU A 44 4.49 -16.03 -14.59
C GLU A 44 4.15 -15.02 -13.49
N VAL A 45 4.94 -13.95 -13.35
CA VAL A 45 4.68 -12.88 -12.36
C VAL A 45 3.32 -12.24 -12.59
N ILE A 46 3.02 -11.86 -13.85
CA ILE A 46 1.77 -11.20 -14.20
C ILE A 46 0.58 -12.11 -13.89
N ASN A 47 0.65 -13.38 -14.27
CA ASN A 47 -0.43 -14.33 -14.02
C ASN A 47 -0.64 -14.56 -12.52
N GLU A 48 0.42 -14.71 -11.73
CA GLU A 48 0.30 -14.92 -10.29
C GLU A 48 -0.29 -13.69 -9.58
N VAL A 49 0.14 -12.48 -9.95
CA VAL A 49 -0.43 -11.23 -9.41
C VAL A 49 -1.92 -11.11 -9.76
N HIS A 50 -2.33 -11.49 -10.97
CA HIS A 50 -3.75 -11.51 -11.34
C HIS A 50 -4.53 -12.52 -10.50
N LEU A 51 -4.05 -13.76 -10.37
CA LEU A 51 -4.70 -14.78 -9.55
C LEU A 51 -4.83 -14.35 -8.09
N PHE A 52 -3.78 -13.75 -7.52
CA PHE A 52 -3.81 -13.20 -6.18
C PHE A 52 -4.87 -12.10 -6.04
N LEU A 53 -4.86 -11.08 -6.91
CA LEU A 53 -5.82 -9.98 -6.84
C LEU A 53 -7.26 -10.43 -7.03
N ASP A 54 -7.49 -11.41 -7.92
CA ASP A 54 -8.81 -12.01 -8.14
C ASP A 54 -9.29 -12.83 -6.94
N SER A 55 -8.36 -13.36 -6.13
CA SER A 55 -8.67 -14.07 -4.89
C SER A 55 -8.97 -13.12 -3.71
N CYS A 56 -8.53 -11.86 -3.78
CA CYS A 56 -8.74 -10.88 -2.72
C CYS A 56 -10.21 -10.48 -2.61
N THR A 57 -10.77 -10.59 -1.40
CA THR A 57 -12.13 -10.13 -1.14
C THR A 57 -12.17 -8.61 -0.96
N PRO A 58 -13.33 -7.94 -1.13
CA PRO A 58 -13.47 -6.53 -0.77
C PRO A 58 -13.05 -6.24 0.68
N GLN A 59 -13.30 -7.19 1.59
CA GLN A 59 -12.91 -7.10 2.99
C GLN A 59 -11.39 -7.04 3.16
N PHE A 60 -10.63 -7.81 2.36
CA PHE A 60 -9.17 -7.77 2.38
C PHE A 60 -8.65 -6.34 2.13
N PHE A 61 -9.16 -5.65 1.12
CA PHE A 61 -8.76 -4.27 0.82
C PHE A 61 -9.18 -3.28 1.91
N THR A 62 -10.41 -3.43 2.42
CA THR A 62 -10.92 -2.61 3.54
C THR A 62 -10.00 -2.73 4.76
N GLU A 63 -9.59 -3.93 5.14
CA GLU A 63 -8.70 -4.17 6.27
C GLU A 63 -7.34 -3.47 6.13
N GLY A 64 -6.77 -3.47 4.92
CA GLY A 64 -5.53 -2.74 4.63
C GLY A 64 -5.66 -1.24 4.86
N ILE A 65 -6.77 -0.65 4.42
CA ILE A 65 -7.08 0.77 4.60
C ILE A 65 -7.39 1.09 6.07
N GLU A 66 -8.13 0.25 6.77
CA GLU A 66 -8.45 0.45 8.20
C GLU A 66 -7.20 0.36 9.09
N LYS A 67 -6.25 -0.52 8.73
CA LYS A 67 -4.96 -0.61 9.42
C LYS A 67 -4.14 0.68 9.33
N LEU A 68 -4.31 1.47 8.26
CA LEU A 68 -3.62 2.76 8.11
C LEU A 68 -3.93 3.70 9.28
N GLN A 69 -5.19 3.78 9.71
CA GLN A 69 -5.59 4.67 10.81
C GLN A 69 -4.86 4.33 12.11
N LYS A 70 -4.78 3.04 12.45
CA LYS A 70 -4.08 2.55 13.65
C LYS A 70 -2.58 2.82 13.56
N ARG A 71 -1.99 2.62 12.39
CA ARG A 71 -0.56 2.88 12.15
C ARG A 71 -0.22 4.36 12.26
N CYS A 72 -1.02 5.23 11.65
CA CYS A 72 -0.86 6.69 11.78
C CYS A 72 -0.89 7.13 13.23
N GLN A 73 -1.84 6.62 14.03
CA GLN A 73 -1.91 6.97 15.46
C GLN A 73 -0.64 6.52 16.21
N THR A 74 -0.16 5.31 15.95
CA THR A 74 1.06 4.79 16.59
C THR A 74 2.29 5.62 16.23
N ILE A 75 2.43 6.03 14.96
CA ILE A 75 3.53 6.89 14.51
C ILE A 75 3.48 8.25 15.22
N VAL A 76 2.28 8.81 15.40
CA VAL A 76 2.10 10.05 16.19
C VAL A 76 2.53 9.83 17.64
N ASP A 77 2.13 8.72 18.27
CA ASP A 77 2.49 8.39 19.65
C ASP A 77 3.99 8.16 19.82
N LEU A 78 4.69 7.76 18.75
CA LEU A 78 6.14 7.60 18.67
C LEU A 78 6.87 8.88 18.22
N ASN A 79 6.20 10.05 18.25
CA ASN A 79 6.76 11.34 17.81
C ASN A 79 7.31 11.32 16.37
N GLY A 80 6.68 10.55 15.48
CA GLY A 80 7.08 10.43 14.08
C GLY A 80 8.17 9.38 13.80
N ASP A 81 8.55 8.57 14.79
CA ASP A 81 9.41 7.40 14.56
C ASP A 81 8.64 6.28 13.85
N TYR A 82 9.38 5.32 13.29
CA TYR A 82 8.84 4.24 12.48
C TYR A 82 7.85 3.35 13.23
N TYR A 83 6.84 2.86 12.50
CA TYR A 83 5.94 1.85 13.03
C TYR A 83 6.71 0.56 13.38
N PRO A 84 6.58 0.03 14.61
CA PRO A 84 7.29 -1.17 15.03
C PRO A 84 6.79 -2.42 14.29
N HIS A 85 7.73 -3.25 13.84
CA HIS A 85 7.47 -4.52 13.13
C HIS A 85 7.10 -5.66 14.08
#